data_AF-A0A9E1RAT5-F1
#
_entry.id   AF-A0A9E1RAT5-F1
#
_cell.length_a   1.000
_cell.length_b   1.000
_cell.length_c   1.000
_cell.angle_alpha   90.00
_cell.angle_beta   90.00
_cell.angle_gamma   90.00
#
_symmetry.space_group_name_H-M   'P 1'
#
loop_
_entity.id
_entity.type
_entity.pdbx_description
1 polymer ?
#
loop_
_entity_poly.entity_id
_entity_poly.type
_entity_poly.pdbx_seq_one_letter_code
_entity_poly.pdbx_strand_id
1 'polypeptide(L)'
;MGLNLLQPNNVQPISSVEHLQVELLMLYGESCDIGEGKHYTSLTGRGLKRLVQDMQYIQQHLKALRSTYLIDADGETVLTVGHKHNHPKTL
;
A
#
# COMPACT_ATOMS: atom_id res chain seq x y z
N MET A 1 -22.32 -28.31 22.86
CA MET A 1 -22.43 -26.84 22.75
C MET A 1 -21.58 -26.42 21.57
N GLY A 2 -22.21 -25.93 20.49
CA GLY A 2 -21.63 -25.86 19.15
C GLY A 2 -20.56 -24.78 19.00
N LEU A 3 -19.42 -25.17 18.43
CA LEU A 3 -18.40 -24.27 17.90
C LEU A 3 -18.96 -23.68 16.60
N ASN A 4 -19.31 -22.39 16.61
CA ASN A 4 -19.57 -21.65 15.37
C ASN A 4 -18.22 -21.41 14.66
N LEU A 5 -17.77 -22.41 13.91
CA LEU A 5 -16.79 -22.22 12.85
C LEU A 5 -17.41 -21.26 11.83
N LEU A 6 -16.91 -20.03 11.79
CA LEU A 6 -17.14 -19.13 10.67
C LEU A 6 -16.68 -19.86 9.40
N GLN A 7 -17.65 -20.29 8.60
CA GLN A 7 -17.41 -20.87 7.29
C GLN A 7 -16.62 -19.87 6.42
N PRO A 8 -15.77 -20.34 5.49
CA PRO A 8 -15.20 -19.48 4.47
C PRO A 8 -16.31 -19.10 3.49
N ASN A 9 -17.15 -18.15 3.89
CA ASN A 9 -18.20 -17.60 3.06
C ASN A 9 -17.55 -16.80 1.92
N ASN A 10 -17.77 -17.26 0.69
CA ASN A 10 -17.74 -16.49 -0.54
C ASN A 10 -16.71 -15.36 -0.58
N VAL A 11 -15.47 -15.68 -0.94
CA VAL A 11 -14.48 -14.66 -1.29
C VAL A 11 -14.91 -14.03 -2.62
N GLN A 12 -15.85 -13.07 -2.56
CA GLN A 12 -15.86 -11.99 -3.53
C GLN A 12 -14.43 -11.44 -3.58
N PRO A 13 -13.87 -11.17 -4.77
CA PRO A 13 -12.55 -10.58 -4.86
C PRO A 13 -12.58 -9.28 -4.05
N ILE A 14 -11.88 -9.28 -2.92
CA ILE A 14 -11.66 -8.12 -2.07
C ILE A 14 -11.16 -7.02 -3.00
N SER A 15 -11.80 -5.86 -2.95
CA SER A 15 -11.47 -4.74 -3.84
C SER A 15 -9.99 -4.41 -3.70
N SER A 16 -9.32 -3.97 -4.78
CA SER A 16 -7.92 -3.50 -4.69
C SER A 16 -7.75 -2.40 -3.63
N VAL A 17 -8.82 -1.67 -3.33
CA VAL A 17 -8.88 -0.64 -2.30
C VAL A 17 -8.79 -1.23 -0.88
N GLU A 18 -9.44 -2.36 -0.62
CA GLU A 18 -9.42 -2.99 0.70
C GLU A 18 -8.04 -3.59 1.01
N HIS A 19 -7.36 -4.17 0.01
CA HIS A 19 -5.97 -4.59 0.14
C HIS A 19 -5.04 -3.41 0.45
N LEU A 20 -5.20 -2.30 -0.27
CA LEU A 20 -4.42 -1.09 -0.03
C LEU A 20 -4.65 -0.54 1.38
N GLN A 21 -5.88 -0.56 1.90
CA GLN A 21 -6.16 -0.11 3.27
C GLN A 21 -5.36 -0.92 4.32
N VAL A 22 -5.27 -2.25 4.15
CA VAL A 22 -4.49 -3.11 5.04
C VAL A 22 -3.00 -2.79 4.95
N GLU A 23 -2.46 -2.64 3.73
CA GLU A 23 -1.04 -2.27 3.54
C GLU A 23 -0.71 -0.91 4.15
N LEU A 24 -1.59 0.08 4.01
CA LEU A 24 -1.41 1.40 4.63
C LEU A 24 -1.45 1.31 6.16
N LEU A 25 -2.31 0.47 6.74
CA LEU A 25 -2.29 0.21 8.18
C LEU A 25 -0.98 -0.45 8.62
N MET A 26 -0.43 -1.39 7.85
CA MET A 26 0.86 -2.01 8.15
C MET A 26 2.04 -1.04 8.05
N LEU A 27 2.02 -0.11 7.10
CA LEU A 27 3.10 0.86 6.87
C LEU A 27 3.08 2.05 7.83
N TYR A 28 1.88 2.52 8.20
CA TYR A 28 1.70 3.78 8.95
C TYR A 28 1.09 3.60 10.34
N GLY A 29 0.58 2.41 10.65
CA GLY A 29 0.01 2.08 11.94
C GLY A 29 1.06 1.65 12.97
N GLU A 30 0.66 1.69 14.23
CA GLU A 30 1.42 1.13 15.34
C GLU A 30 0.76 -0.18 15.78
N SER A 31 1.57 -1.20 16.07
CA SER A 31 1.13 -2.51 16.55
C SER A 31 0.96 -2.47 18.07
N CYS A 32 -0.25 -2.76 18.54
CA CYS A 32 -0.60 -2.82 19.95
C CYS A 32 -0.82 -4.28 20.37
N ASP A 33 -0.09 -4.72 21.40
CA ASP A 33 -0.29 -6.03 22.03
C ASP A 33 -1.62 -6.07 22.78
N ILE A 34 -2.38 -7.14 22.58
CA ILE A 34 -3.63 -7.43 23.28
C ILE A 34 -3.55 -8.73 24.10
N GLY A 35 -2.35 -9.29 24.23
CA GLY A 35 -2.07 -10.52 24.96
C GLY A 35 -2.16 -11.78 24.09
N GLU A 36 -1.74 -12.92 24.66
CA GLU A 36 -1.76 -14.24 23.99
C GLU A 36 -1.03 -14.28 22.62
N GLY A 37 -0.03 -13.40 22.42
CA GLY A 37 0.69 -13.28 21.16
C GLY A 37 -0.15 -12.67 20.02
N LYS A 38 -1.27 -11.99 20.36
CA LYS A 38 -2.13 -11.30 19.41
C LYS A 38 -1.84 -9.81 19.45
N HIS A 39 -1.88 -9.20 18.27
CA HIS A 39 -1.69 -7.77 18.11
C HIS A 39 -2.78 -7.21 17.20
N TYR A 40 -3.19 -5.97 17.44
CA TYR A 40 -3.93 -5.19 16.44
C TYR A 40 -3.08 -4.01 16.00
N THR A 41 -3.15 -3.69 14.72
CA THR A 41 -2.47 -2.52 14.17
C THR A 41 -3.49 -1.40 13.98
N SER A 42 -3.15 -0.20 14.44
CA SER A 42 -4.03 0.96 14.30
C SER A 42 -3.27 2.23 13.94
N LEU A 43 -3.93 3.13 13.21
CA LEU A 43 -3.37 4.43 12.87
C LEU A 43 -3.38 5.35 14.08
N THR A 44 -2.21 5.83 14.46
CA THR A 44 -2.08 6.95 15.40
C THR A 44 -2.29 8.28 14.67
N GLY A 45 -2.53 9.36 15.41
CA GLY A 45 -2.61 10.71 14.81
C GLY A 45 -1.34 11.10 14.05
N ARG A 46 -0.16 10.65 14.52
CA ARG A 46 1.12 10.85 13.81
C ARG A 46 1.18 10.02 12.52
N GLY A 47 0.79 8.75 12.59
CA GLY A 47 0.72 7.86 11.42
C GLY A 47 -0.21 8.41 10.34
N LEU A 48 -1.40 8.89 10.74
CA LEU A 48 -2.36 9.51 9.83
C LEU A 48 -1.81 10.77 9.17
N LYS A 49 -1.16 11.65 9.95
CA LYS A 49 -0.55 12.87 9.40
C LYS A 49 0.50 12.53 8.32
N ARG A 50 1.36 11.55 8.58
CA ARG A 50 2.38 11.11 7.62
C ARG A 50 1.74 10.50 6.38
N LEU A 51 0.75 9.62 6.55
CA LEU A 51 0.00 9.02 5.44
C LEU A 51 -0.61 10.09 4.52
N VAL A 52 -1.25 11.11 5.09
CA VAL A 52 -1.84 12.21 4.30
C VAL A 52 -0.78 12.97 3.52
N GLN A 53 0.37 13.25 4.12
CA GLN A 53 1.49 13.93 3.45
C GLN A 53 2.02 13.10 2.27
N ASP A 54 2.22 11.80 2.48
CA ASP A 54 2.73 10.90 1.44
C ASP A 54 1.69 10.73 0.30
N MET A 55 0.40 10.67 0.61
CA MET A 55 -0.67 10.64 -0.39
C MET A 55 -0.74 11.94 -1.21
N GLN A 56 -0.58 13.10 -0.58
CA GLN A 56 -0.51 14.39 -1.28
C GLN A 56 0.70 14.43 -2.22
N TYR A 57 1.85 13.95 -1.76
CA TYR A 57 3.05 13.86 -2.59
C TYR A 57 2.83 12.94 -3.79
N ILE A 58 2.26 11.74 -3.58
CA ILE A 58 1.92 10.80 -4.67
C ILE A 58 0.95 11.44 -5.66
N GLN A 59 -0.10 12.11 -5.18
CA GLN A 59 -1.09 12.77 -6.02
C GLN A 59 -0.46 13.86 -6.90
N GLN A 60 0.47 14.65 -6.36
CA GLN A 60 1.20 15.67 -7.11
C GLN A 60 2.06 15.08 -8.24
N HIS A 61 2.64 13.91 -8.00
CA HIS A 61 3.57 13.26 -8.94
C HIS A 61 2.91 12.15 -9.78
N LEU A 62 1.60 11.93 -9.64
CA LEU A 62 0.89 10.83 -10.27
C LEU A 62 1.01 10.85 -11.80
N LYS A 63 1.01 12.05 -12.40
CA LYS A 63 1.19 12.22 -13.85
C LYS A 63 2.60 11.84 -14.30
N ALA A 64 3.61 12.06 -13.46
CA ALA A 64 5.00 11.73 -13.76
C ALA A 64 5.22 10.21 -13.73
N LEU A 65 4.44 9.45 -12.95
CA LEU A 65 4.52 7.98 -12.93
C LEU A 65 4.35 7.34 -14.30
N ARG A 66 3.58 7.97 -15.21
CA ARG A 66 3.44 7.47 -16.59
C ARG A 66 4.76 7.35 -17.33
N SER A 67 5.71 8.24 -17.04
CA SER A 67 7.05 8.23 -17.62
C SER A 67 8.12 7.70 -16.66
N THR A 68 7.79 7.39 -15.41
CA THR A 68 8.72 6.72 -14.50
C THR A 68 8.73 5.21 -14.76
N TYR A 69 9.90 4.59 -14.71
CA TYR A 69 10.07 3.14 -14.73
C TYR A 69 11.08 2.73 -13.66
N LEU A 70 10.96 1.49 -13.20
CA LEU A 70 11.91 0.87 -12.29
C LEU A 70 12.56 -0.34 -12.97
N ILE A 71 13.82 -0.59 -12.62
CA ILE A 71 14.54 -1.81 -12.96
C ILE A 71 14.76 -2.53 -11.63
N ASP A 72 14.25 -3.73 -11.52
CA ASP A 72 14.42 -4.61 -10.35
C ASP A 72 15.23 -5.87 -10.73
N ALA A 73 15.77 -6.55 -9.72
CA ALA A 73 16.52 -7.80 -9.91
C ALA A 73 15.62 -9.05 -9.87
N ASP A 74 14.47 -8.96 -9.20
CA ASP A 74 13.65 -10.09 -8.75
C ASP A 74 12.23 -9.69 -8.31
N GLY A 75 11.78 -8.47 -8.61
CA GLY A 75 10.52 -7.90 -8.13
C GLY A 75 10.55 -7.44 -6.66
N GLU A 76 11.62 -7.69 -5.91
CA GLU A 76 11.76 -7.30 -4.50
C GLU A 76 12.83 -6.20 -4.33
N THR A 77 13.91 -6.27 -5.10
CA THR A 77 15.05 -5.36 -5.01
C THR A 77 15.07 -4.37 -6.16
N VAL A 78 14.79 -3.10 -5.87
CA VAL A 78 14.92 -2.00 -6.85
C VAL A 78 16.40 -1.71 -7.10
N LEU A 79 16.86 -1.93 -8.33
CA LEU A 79 18.22 -1.61 -8.77
C LEU A 79 18.33 -0.14 -9.19
N THR A 80 17.34 0.38 -9.91
CA THR A 80 17.36 1.76 -10.43
C THR A 80 15.95 2.26 -10.73
N VAL A 81 15.74 3.57 -10.57
CA VAL A 81 14.55 4.29 -11.03
C VAL A 81 14.94 5.26 -12.13
N GLY A 82 14.25 5.20 -13.27
CA GLY A 82 14.51 6.04 -14.43
C GLY A 82 13.27 6.79 -14.91
N HIS A 83 13.49 7.75 -15.82
CA HIS A 83 12.42 8.52 -16.45
C HIS A 83 12.51 8.41 -17.97
N LYS A 84 11.43 7.99 -18.62
CA LYS A 84 11.28 7.97 -20.07
C LYS A 84 11.17 9.42 -20.53
N HIS A 85 12.16 9.89 -21.28
CA HIS A 85 12.01 11.12 -22.05
C HIS A 85 11.06 10.82 -23.22
N ASN A 86 9.84 11.35 -23.16
CA ASN A 86 8.99 11.40 -24.35
C ASN A 86 9.61 12.45 -25.27
N HIS A 87 10.34 12.02 -26.29
CA HIS A 87 10.67 12.94 -27.38
C HIS A 87 9.35 13.51 -27.91
N PRO A 88 9.22 14.85 -28.07
CA PRO A 88 8.12 15.38 -28.85
C PRO A 88 8.21 14.69 -30.21
N LYS A 89 7.11 14.05 -30.64
CA LYS A 89 6.97 13.61 -32.02
C LYS A 89 7.04 14.89 -32.85
N THR A 90 8.21 15.20 -33.40
CA THR A 90 8.35 16.16 -34.48
C THR A 90 7.43 15.68 -35.59
N LEU A 91 6.34 16.43 -35.78
CA LEU A 91 5.48 16.38 -36.94
C LEU A 91 6.23 16.95 -38.15
#